data_AF-A0A966YS16-F1
#
_entry.id   AF-A0A966YS16-F1
#
_cell.length_a   1.000
_cell.length_b   1.000
_cell.length_c   1.000
_cell.angle_alpha   90.00
_cell.angle_beta   90.00
_cell.angle_gamma   90.00
#
_symmetry.space_group_name_H-M   'P 1'
#
loop_
_entity.id
_entity.type
_entity.pdbx_description
1 polymer ?
#
loop_
_entity_poly.entity_id
_entity_poly.type
_entity_poly.pdbx_seq_one_letter_code
_entity_poly.pdbx_strand_id
1 'polypeptide(L)'
;TRWYEVTTDVAVGQMRQIEFLADEEGDWAFHCHKSHHTMNAMGHNVPTLIGVDHRGIAKKINSLIPDYMVMGERGMADMTEMEMPIPDNTAPMMTGEGPFGSVEMGGMFSVLKVRRDQKPGDYSNPGWFKHPEGTVAHEYTGPLAEPARFKSEGGQSMPRIQKPPTPTEVKVRKPSSGHENH
;
A
#
# COMPACT_ATOMS: atom_id res chain seq x y z
N THR A 1 24.52 -17.38 11.71
CA THR A 1 23.68 -16.63 10.74
C THR A 1 24.55 -16.21 9.57
N ARG A 2 24.08 -16.42 8.33
CA ARG A 2 24.82 -16.12 7.08
C ARG A 2 24.44 -14.78 6.45
N TRP A 3 23.28 -14.22 6.80
CA TRP A 3 22.69 -13.02 6.21
C TRP A 3 21.75 -12.40 7.25
N TYR A 4 21.83 -11.08 7.49
CA TYR A 4 20.97 -10.40 8.49
C TYR A 4 19.85 -9.60 7.83
N GLU A 5 20.04 -9.19 6.58
CA GLU A 5 19.03 -8.50 5.80
C GLU A 5 17.85 -9.42 5.46
N VAL A 6 16.64 -8.85 5.51
CA VAL A 6 15.39 -9.52 5.14
C VAL A 6 15.00 -9.30 3.67
N THR A 7 15.86 -8.65 2.89
CA THR A 7 15.63 -8.32 1.49
C THR A 7 16.95 -8.36 0.73
N THR A 8 16.93 -8.87 -0.49
CA THR A 8 18.08 -8.85 -1.41
C THR A 8 17.68 -8.24 -2.74
N ASP A 9 18.52 -7.35 -3.26
CA ASP A 9 18.38 -6.88 -4.64
C ASP A 9 18.88 -7.96 -5.61
N VAL A 10 18.07 -8.23 -6.63
CA VAL A 10 18.41 -9.09 -7.76
C VAL A 10 18.22 -8.28 -9.03
N ALA A 11 19.32 -7.84 -9.65
CA ALA A 11 19.28 -7.04 -10.87
C ALA A 11 19.05 -7.92 -12.12
N VAL A 12 18.72 -7.29 -13.24
CA VAL A 12 18.54 -7.98 -14.54
C VAL A 12 19.81 -8.77 -14.89
N GLY A 13 19.62 -10.05 -15.22
CA GLY A 13 20.72 -10.98 -15.55
C GLY A 13 21.46 -11.57 -14.34
N GLN A 14 21.10 -11.19 -13.11
CA GLN A 14 21.66 -11.81 -11.91
C GLN A 14 20.84 -13.02 -11.47
N MET A 15 21.51 -13.96 -10.79
CA MET A 15 20.88 -15.05 -10.08
C MET A 15 21.30 -15.03 -8.61
N ARG A 16 20.40 -15.50 -7.74
CA ARG A 16 20.64 -15.72 -6.32
C ARG A 16 20.02 -17.06 -5.92
N GLN A 17 20.74 -17.80 -5.09
CA GLN A 17 20.19 -18.95 -4.36
C GLN A 17 19.99 -18.50 -2.91
N ILE A 18 18.76 -18.62 -2.43
CA ILE A 18 18.37 -18.22 -1.09
C ILE A 18 17.95 -19.47 -0.33
N GLU A 19 18.57 -19.69 0.82
CA GLU A 19 18.25 -20.78 1.74
C GLU A 19 17.84 -20.14 3.07
N PHE A 20 16.74 -20.62 3.64
CA PHE A 20 16.27 -20.21 4.95
C PHE A 20 15.81 -21.42 5.74
N LEU A 21 15.87 -21.29 7.07
CA LEU A 21 15.29 -22.26 7.99
C LEU A 21 13.84 -21.84 8.24
N ALA A 22 12.89 -22.74 7.97
CA ALA A 22 11.46 -22.50 8.19
C ALA A 22 11.05 -23.00 9.58
N ASP A 23 11.66 -22.45 10.64
CA ASP A 23 11.41 -22.82 12.04
C ASP A 23 10.36 -21.95 12.74
N GLU A 24 10.05 -20.78 12.19
CA GLU A 24 9.02 -19.89 12.71
C GLU A 24 7.66 -20.14 12.05
N GLU A 25 6.74 -20.76 12.80
CA GLU A 25 5.39 -21.08 12.33
C GLU A 25 4.56 -19.81 12.07
N GLY A 26 3.88 -19.75 10.92
CA GLY A 26 3.13 -18.56 10.54
C GLY A 26 2.77 -18.47 9.06
N ASP A 27 2.14 -17.37 8.70
CA ASP A 27 1.89 -16.95 7.32
C ASP A 27 2.79 -15.75 7.01
N TRP A 28 3.78 -15.96 6.14
CA TRP A 28 4.86 -15.01 5.89
C TRP A 28 4.75 -14.37 4.51
N ALA A 29 4.78 -13.04 4.46
CA ALA A 29 4.81 -12.31 3.21
C ALA A 29 6.14 -12.50 2.48
N PHE A 30 6.09 -12.87 1.21
CA PHE A 30 7.23 -12.96 0.31
C PHE A 30 6.91 -12.22 -0.98
N HIS A 31 7.60 -11.10 -1.23
CA HIS A 31 7.31 -10.24 -2.38
C HIS A 31 8.50 -9.36 -2.76
N CYS A 32 8.41 -8.72 -3.93
CA CYS A 32 9.32 -7.64 -4.28
C CYS A 32 9.00 -6.39 -3.45
N HIS A 33 9.99 -5.83 -2.76
CA HIS A 33 9.78 -4.69 -1.86
C HIS A 33 9.75 -3.32 -2.60
N LYS A 34 9.79 -3.30 -3.94
CA LYS A 34 9.61 -2.07 -4.73
C LYS A 34 8.12 -1.79 -4.89
N SER A 35 7.63 -0.68 -4.34
CA SER A 35 6.19 -0.39 -4.25
C SER A 35 5.46 -0.38 -5.60
N HIS A 36 6.12 -0.03 -6.70
CA HIS A 36 5.52 -0.08 -8.03
C HIS A 36 5.56 -1.47 -8.68
N HIS A 37 6.20 -2.45 -8.04
CA HIS A 37 6.23 -3.86 -8.46
C HIS A 37 5.22 -4.71 -7.70
N THR A 38 4.60 -4.21 -6.64
CA THR A 38 3.60 -4.99 -5.89
C THR A 38 2.22 -4.95 -6.53
N MET A 39 2.09 -4.24 -7.65
CA MET A 39 0.84 -4.06 -8.39
C MET A 39 1.03 -4.50 -9.84
N ASN A 40 0.04 -5.20 -10.38
CA ASN A 40 -0.01 -5.60 -11.79
C ASN A 40 -1.04 -4.76 -12.54
N ALA A 41 -0.89 -4.71 -13.87
CA ALA A 41 -1.87 -4.11 -14.79
C ALA A 41 -2.24 -2.64 -14.48
N MET A 42 -1.31 -1.88 -13.89
CA MET A 42 -1.50 -0.47 -13.59
C MET A 42 -1.07 0.41 -14.78
N GLY A 43 -1.92 1.37 -15.14
CA GLY A 43 -1.62 2.35 -16.17
C GLY A 43 -0.60 3.38 -15.71
N HIS A 44 0.23 3.86 -16.63
CA HIS A 44 1.12 5.00 -16.41
C HIS A 44 0.42 6.31 -16.83
N ASN A 45 0.86 7.45 -16.27
CA ASN A 45 0.34 8.79 -16.58
C ASN A 45 -1.17 8.98 -16.33
N VAL A 46 -1.76 8.16 -15.45
CA VAL A 46 -3.14 8.37 -14.98
C VAL A 46 -3.12 9.42 -13.87
N PRO A 47 -3.95 10.48 -13.93
CA PRO A 47 -4.07 11.45 -12.85
C PRO A 47 -4.45 10.76 -11.52
N THR A 48 -3.84 11.17 -10.41
CA THR A 48 -4.25 10.73 -9.08
C THR A 48 -5.59 11.36 -8.72
N LEU A 49 -6.62 10.53 -8.53
CA LEU A 49 -7.97 10.98 -8.19
C LEU A 49 -8.30 10.83 -6.69
N ILE A 50 -7.31 10.47 -5.87
CA ILE A 50 -7.47 10.29 -4.42
C ILE A 50 -7.97 11.61 -3.81
N GLY A 51 -9.10 11.55 -3.10
CA GLY A 51 -9.73 12.70 -2.45
C GLY A 51 -10.59 13.59 -3.36
N VAL A 52 -10.77 13.25 -4.64
CA VAL A 52 -11.73 13.93 -5.52
C VAL A 52 -13.14 13.45 -5.20
N ASP A 53 -14.10 14.37 -5.02
CA ASP A 53 -15.51 14.04 -4.77
C ASP A 53 -16.25 13.68 -6.07
N HIS A 54 -16.48 12.38 -6.31
CA HIS A 54 -17.16 11.91 -7.50
C HIS A 54 -18.68 11.82 -7.37
N ARG A 55 -19.30 12.08 -6.20
CA ARG A 55 -20.73 11.79 -5.96
C ARG A 55 -21.67 12.43 -6.99
N GLY A 56 -21.37 13.67 -7.40
CA GLY A 56 -22.16 14.40 -8.42
C GLY A 56 -21.78 14.08 -9.86
N ILE A 57 -20.51 13.72 -10.10
CA ILE A 57 -19.97 13.48 -11.45
C ILE A 57 -20.26 12.04 -11.88
N ALA A 58 -20.05 11.06 -11.00
CA ALA A 58 -20.34 9.65 -11.24
C ALA A 58 -21.79 9.42 -11.69
N LYS A 59 -22.76 10.12 -11.08
CA LYS A 59 -24.17 10.03 -11.49
C LYS A 59 -24.42 10.50 -12.92
N LYS A 60 -23.71 11.55 -13.37
CA LYS A 60 -23.80 12.04 -14.76
C LYS A 60 -23.08 11.10 -15.72
N ILE A 61 -21.92 10.58 -15.34
CA ILE A 61 -21.18 9.63 -16.16
C ILE A 61 -21.98 8.32 -16.33
N ASN A 62 -22.53 7.77 -15.25
CA ASN A 62 -23.37 6.56 -15.30
C ASN A 62 -24.63 6.73 -16.15
N SER A 63 -25.15 7.96 -16.29
CA SER A 63 -26.28 8.21 -17.19
C SER A 63 -25.92 8.09 -18.67
N LEU A 64 -24.64 8.20 -19.02
CA LEU A 64 -24.11 8.10 -20.39
C LEU A 64 -23.42 6.75 -20.63
N ILE A 65 -22.73 6.21 -19.62
CA ILE A 65 -21.96 4.97 -19.65
C ILE A 65 -22.34 4.17 -18.40
N PRO A 66 -23.35 3.29 -18.47
CA PRO A 66 -23.87 2.55 -17.31
C PRO A 66 -22.83 1.68 -16.61
N ASP A 67 -21.82 1.22 -17.34
CA ASP A 67 -20.77 0.33 -16.84
C ASP A 67 -19.55 1.09 -16.28
N TYR A 68 -19.64 2.41 -16.08
CA TYR A 68 -18.53 3.19 -15.55
C TYR A 68 -18.33 2.92 -14.04
N MET A 69 -17.18 2.36 -13.70
CA MET A 69 -16.76 2.16 -12.32
C MET A 69 -15.83 3.29 -11.88
N VAL A 70 -16.21 3.95 -10.77
CA VAL A 70 -15.37 4.98 -10.16
C VAL A 70 -14.20 4.31 -9.48
N MET A 71 -13.00 4.56 -9.99
CA MET A 71 -11.77 3.98 -9.50
C MET A 71 -10.85 5.04 -8.88
N GLY A 72 -10.24 4.75 -7.74
CA GLY A 72 -9.11 5.48 -7.18
C GLY A 72 -9.43 6.65 -6.24
N GLU A 73 -10.69 6.85 -5.79
CA GLU A 73 -11.03 8.00 -4.93
C GLU A 73 -10.63 7.82 -3.45
N ARG A 74 -10.67 6.60 -2.89
CA ARG A 74 -10.24 6.29 -1.50
C ARG A 74 -8.92 5.53 -1.41
N GLY A 75 -8.22 5.37 -2.53
CA GLY A 75 -6.95 4.67 -2.59
C GLY A 75 -7.06 3.32 -3.30
N MET A 76 -6.01 2.52 -3.17
CA MET A 76 -5.84 1.29 -3.94
C MET A 76 -6.63 0.10 -3.37
N ALA A 77 -6.88 0.11 -2.06
CA ALA A 77 -7.71 -0.84 -1.33
C ALA A 77 -9.08 -1.05 -1.99
N ASP A 78 -9.83 0.03 -2.18
CA ASP A 78 -11.15 0.03 -2.84
C ASP A 78 -11.14 -0.68 -4.21
N MET A 79 -10.01 -0.62 -4.94
CA MET A 79 -9.91 -1.22 -6.27
C MET A 79 -9.87 -2.75 -6.20
N THR A 80 -9.41 -3.28 -5.07
CA THR A 80 -9.33 -4.72 -4.80
C THR A 80 -10.64 -5.28 -4.26
N GLU A 81 -11.61 -4.45 -3.88
CA GLU A 81 -12.95 -4.92 -3.52
C GLU A 81 -13.88 -5.01 -4.75
N MET A 82 -13.45 -4.43 -5.89
CA MET A 82 -14.21 -4.41 -7.14
C MET A 82 -13.70 -5.49 -8.09
N GLU A 83 -14.29 -6.69 -8.00
CA GLU A 83 -14.00 -7.77 -8.94
C GLU A 83 -14.48 -7.40 -10.35
N MET A 84 -13.53 -7.27 -11.28
CA MET A 84 -13.80 -7.05 -12.70
C MET A 84 -13.27 -8.25 -13.51
N PRO A 85 -13.95 -8.66 -14.60
CA PRO A 85 -13.39 -9.66 -15.51
C PRO A 85 -12.06 -9.17 -16.08
N ILE A 86 -10.98 -9.92 -15.82
CA ILE A 86 -9.62 -9.64 -16.29
C ILE A 86 -9.31 -10.59 -17.47
N PRO A 87 -8.57 -10.17 -18.51
CA PRO A 87 -8.18 -11.10 -19.58
C PRO A 87 -7.38 -12.28 -19.04
N ASP A 88 -7.62 -13.49 -19.58
CA ASP A 88 -7.09 -14.77 -19.08
C ASP A 88 -5.56 -14.81 -18.87
N ASN A 89 -4.79 -14.01 -19.64
CA ASN A 89 -3.32 -13.94 -19.56
C ASN A 89 -2.80 -12.82 -18.66
N THR A 90 -3.62 -12.28 -17.77
CA THR A 90 -3.24 -11.19 -16.86
C THR A 90 -3.01 -11.74 -15.47
N ALA A 91 -1.89 -11.38 -14.85
CA ALA A 91 -1.70 -11.66 -13.43
C ALA A 91 -2.78 -10.92 -12.61
N PRO A 92 -3.33 -11.54 -11.55
CA PRO A 92 -4.45 -10.97 -10.83
C PRO A 92 -4.03 -9.64 -10.18
N MET A 93 -4.99 -8.72 -10.10
CA MET A 93 -4.81 -7.41 -9.48
C MET A 93 -4.83 -7.47 -7.94
N MET A 94 -5.28 -8.60 -7.39
CA MET A 94 -5.30 -8.93 -5.96
C MET A 94 -4.78 -10.35 -5.71
N THR A 95 -4.24 -10.61 -4.53
CA THR A 95 -3.72 -11.94 -4.13
C THR A 95 -4.78 -12.78 -3.39
N GLY A 96 -6.00 -12.25 -3.28
CA GLY A 96 -7.14 -12.91 -2.65
C GLY A 96 -7.33 -12.51 -1.18
N GLU A 97 -8.14 -13.27 -0.46
CA GLU A 97 -8.46 -13.04 0.95
C GLU A 97 -7.39 -13.61 1.89
N GLY A 98 -7.02 -12.83 2.90
CA GLY A 98 -6.21 -13.26 4.04
C GLY A 98 -7.07 -13.62 5.26
N PRO A 99 -6.46 -13.96 6.40
CA PRO A 99 -7.20 -14.30 7.63
C PRO A 99 -7.95 -13.10 8.25
N PHE A 100 -7.62 -11.87 7.83
CA PHE A 100 -8.15 -10.62 8.37
C PHE A 100 -8.75 -9.70 7.29
N GLY A 101 -8.99 -10.21 6.08
CA GLY A 101 -9.51 -9.46 4.94
C GLY A 101 -8.60 -9.49 3.71
N SER A 102 -8.93 -8.67 2.71
CA SER A 102 -8.27 -8.65 1.41
C SER A 102 -6.75 -8.45 1.50
N VAL A 103 -6.01 -9.24 0.72
CA VAL A 103 -4.59 -9.03 0.45
C VAL A 103 -4.47 -8.17 -0.81
N GLU A 104 -4.37 -6.86 -0.58
CA GLU A 104 -4.44 -5.80 -1.60
C GLU A 104 -3.17 -5.66 -2.46
N MET A 105 -2.49 -6.76 -2.70
CA MET A 105 -1.25 -6.83 -3.48
C MET A 105 -1.52 -7.61 -4.75
N GLY A 106 -0.98 -7.17 -5.88
CA GLY A 106 -1.08 -7.90 -7.15
C GLY A 106 -0.29 -9.20 -7.14
N GLY A 107 -0.49 -10.03 -8.16
CA GLY A 107 0.06 -11.38 -8.32
C GLY A 107 1.59 -11.60 -8.27
N MET A 108 2.40 -10.63 -7.83
CA MET A 108 3.81 -10.84 -7.42
C MET A 108 3.99 -10.94 -5.89
N PHE A 109 2.89 -11.03 -5.14
CA PHE A 109 2.91 -11.32 -3.72
C PHE A 109 2.67 -12.82 -3.49
N SER A 110 3.38 -13.39 -2.53
CA SER A 110 3.22 -14.78 -2.11
C SER A 110 3.12 -14.85 -0.59
N VAL A 111 2.28 -15.76 -0.10
CA VAL A 111 2.21 -16.08 1.32
C VAL A 111 2.83 -17.45 1.54
N LEU A 112 4.01 -17.47 2.17
CA LEU A 112 4.67 -18.69 2.59
C LEU A 112 4.03 -19.18 3.89
N LYS A 113 3.51 -20.41 3.86
CA LYS A 113 2.89 -21.05 5.02
C LYS A 113 3.88 -21.99 5.69
N VAL A 114 4.29 -21.68 6.91
CA VAL A 114 5.18 -22.53 7.70
C VAL A 114 4.36 -23.24 8.76
N ARG A 115 4.36 -24.58 8.75
CA ARG A 115 3.58 -25.44 9.66
C ARG A 115 4.45 -26.59 10.14
N ARG A 116 4.44 -26.85 11.44
CA ARG A 116 5.22 -27.95 12.06
C ARG A 116 4.77 -29.33 11.60
N ASP A 117 3.49 -29.48 11.30
CA ASP A 117 2.84 -30.73 10.93
C ASP A 117 2.76 -30.98 9.41
N GLN A 118 3.28 -30.06 8.59
CA GLN A 118 3.38 -30.26 7.13
C GLN A 118 4.43 -31.33 6.83
N LYS A 119 4.01 -32.44 6.22
CA LYS A 119 4.91 -33.56 5.91
C LYS A 119 5.81 -33.24 4.70
N PRO A 120 7.04 -33.77 4.64
CA PRO A 120 7.86 -33.68 3.44
C PRO A 120 7.12 -34.22 2.21
N GLY A 121 7.10 -33.44 1.12
CA GLY A 121 6.41 -33.78 -0.13
C GLY A 121 4.90 -33.57 -0.12
N ASP A 122 4.33 -33.05 0.97
CA ASP A 122 2.93 -32.62 1.03
C ASP A 122 2.82 -31.15 0.56
N TYR A 123 2.11 -30.94 -0.56
CA TYR A 123 1.86 -29.62 -1.15
C TYR A 123 0.42 -29.16 -0.99
N SER A 124 -0.36 -29.84 -0.14
CA SER A 124 -1.73 -29.40 0.18
C SER A 124 -1.71 -28.05 0.90
N ASN A 125 -2.77 -27.27 0.75
CA ASN A 125 -2.91 -25.99 1.47
C ASN A 125 -3.29 -26.28 2.93
N PRO A 126 -2.43 -25.96 3.93
CA PRO A 126 -2.72 -26.21 5.34
C PRO A 126 -3.72 -25.21 5.95
N GLY A 127 -4.21 -24.24 5.17
CA GLY A 127 -5.07 -23.16 5.65
C GLY A 127 -4.30 -22.07 6.40
N TRP A 128 -5.03 -21.12 6.98
CA TRP A 128 -4.46 -19.99 7.73
C TRP A 128 -3.86 -20.42 9.06
N PHE A 129 -2.83 -19.70 9.49
CA PHE A 129 -2.16 -19.95 10.75
C PHE A 129 -3.12 -19.69 11.92
N LYS A 130 -3.14 -20.62 12.88
CA LYS A 130 -3.96 -20.48 14.09
C LYS A 130 -3.18 -19.70 15.13
N HIS A 131 -3.45 -18.40 15.20
CA HIS A 131 -2.85 -17.52 16.18
C HIS A 131 -3.16 -17.99 17.61
N PRO A 132 -2.15 -18.04 18.51
CA PRO A 132 -2.38 -18.38 19.91
C PRO A 132 -3.37 -17.41 20.57
N GLU A 133 -4.10 -17.90 21.58
CA GLU A 133 -5.06 -17.09 22.32
C GLU A 133 -4.39 -15.82 22.90
N GLY A 134 -5.06 -14.68 22.73
CA GLY A 134 -4.55 -13.37 23.19
C GLY A 134 -3.49 -12.72 22.32
N THR A 135 -3.07 -13.33 21.20
CA THR A 135 -2.06 -12.73 20.30
C THR A 135 -2.64 -11.89 19.15
N VAL A 136 -3.94 -12.07 18.86
CA VAL A 136 -4.64 -11.28 17.84
C VAL A 136 -5.15 -9.99 18.48
N ALA A 137 -5.01 -8.88 17.76
CA ALA A 137 -5.58 -7.61 18.16
C ALA A 137 -7.10 -7.73 18.32
N HIS A 138 -7.63 -7.08 19.34
CA HIS A 138 -9.06 -6.98 19.60
C HIS A 138 -9.42 -5.52 19.84
N GLU A 139 -10.69 -5.19 19.66
CA GLU A 139 -11.19 -3.84 19.92
C GLU A 139 -10.90 -3.43 21.37
N TYR A 140 -10.23 -2.29 21.54
CA TYR A 140 -9.99 -1.72 22.86
C TYR A 140 -11.21 -0.94 23.32
N THR A 141 -11.93 -1.49 24.30
CA THR A 141 -13.17 -0.89 24.85
C THR A 141 -12.92 -0.06 26.12
N GLY A 142 -11.66 0.09 26.54
CA GLY A 142 -11.27 0.86 27.72
C GLY A 142 -11.15 2.37 27.44
N PRO A 143 -10.99 3.18 28.50
CA PRO A 143 -10.69 4.60 28.35
C PRO A 143 -9.30 4.77 27.73
N LEU A 144 -9.23 5.49 26.60
CA LEU A 144 -7.95 5.88 26.02
C LEU A 144 -7.21 6.80 26.99
N ALA A 145 -5.94 6.50 27.27
CA ALA A 145 -5.09 7.45 27.96
C ALA A 145 -5.01 8.74 27.13
N GLU A 146 -5.05 9.90 27.80
CA GLU A 146 -4.74 11.19 27.17
C GLU A 146 -3.39 11.05 26.46
N PRO A 147 -3.34 11.09 25.12
CA PRO A 147 -2.10 10.92 24.40
C PRO A 147 -1.17 12.04 24.84
N ALA A 148 0.10 11.71 25.08
CA ALA A 148 1.13 12.71 25.29
C ALA A 148 1.31 13.51 23.98
N ARG A 149 0.43 14.49 23.75
CA ARG A 149 0.60 15.45 22.66
C ARG A 149 1.91 16.17 22.96
N PHE A 150 2.93 15.86 22.16
CA PHE A 150 4.11 16.70 22.11
C PHE A 150 3.62 18.13 21.83
N LYS A 151 3.91 19.08 22.72
CA LYS A 151 3.54 20.50 22.57
C LYS A 151 4.25 21.17 21.36
N SER A 152 4.83 20.41 20.43
CA SER A 152 5.64 20.93 19.32
C SER A 152 4.90 21.08 17.99
N GLU A 153 3.66 20.62 17.84
CA GLU A 153 2.94 20.71 16.55
C GLU A 153 2.02 21.94 16.41
N GLY A 154 1.95 22.80 17.42
CA GLY A 154 1.27 24.10 17.34
C GLY A 154 2.18 25.28 17.00
N GLY A 155 3.47 25.03 16.73
CA GLY A 155 4.47 26.06 16.45
C GLY A 155 4.98 25.99 15.01
N GLN A 156 5.42 27.14 14.46
CA GLN A 156 6.12 27.16 13.17
C GLN A 156 7.28 26.16 13.21
N SER A 157 7.39 25.30 12.20
CA SER A 157 8.44 24.27 12.07
C SER A 157 9.87 24.85 12.11
N MET A 158 10.01 26.17 11.97
CA MET A 158 11.23 26.94 12.18
C MET A 158 10.89 28.25 12.92
N PRO A 159 10.85 28.27 14.26
CA PRO A 159 10.59 29.50 14.99
C PRO A 159 11.76 30.47 14.74
N ARG A 160 11.44 31.66 14.22
CA ARG A 160 12.42 32.70 13.89
C ARG A 160 13.14 33.14 15.17
N ILE A 161 14.44 32.84 15.28
CA ILE A 161 15.28 33.19 16.45
C ILE A 161 15.38 34.71 16.65
N GLN A 162 15.31 35.48 15.57
CA GLN A 162 15.24 36.94 15.60
C GLN A 162 14.15 37.44 14.67
N LYS A 163 13.25 38.26 15.22
CA LYS A 163 12.28 39.03 14.44
C LYS A 163 12.97 40.34 14.01
N PRO A 164 13.16 40.60 12.71
CA PRO A 164 13.76 41.86 12.28
C PRO A 164 12.91 43.05 12.75
N PRO A 165 13.52 44.15 13.19
CA PRO A 165 12.83 45.30 13.78
C PRO A 165 11.91 46.02 12.78
N THR A 166 12.16 45.86 11.48
CA THR A 166 11.35 46.40 10.40
C THR A 166 10.76 45.27 9.55
N PRO A 167 9.45 45.31 9.23
CA PRO A 167 8.85 44.40 8.27
C PRO A 167 9.53 44.56 6.91
N THR A 168 10.10 43.49 6.37
CA THR A 168 10.60 43.49 4.99
C THR A 168 9.42 43.37 4.04
N GLU A 169 9.06 44.47 3.40
CA GLU A 169 8.01 44.49 2.38
C GLU A 169 8.59 43.98 1.05
N VAL A 170 8.10 42.85 0.55
CA VAL A 170 8.53 42.29 -0.74
C VAL A 170 7.46 42.52 -1.80
N LYS A 171 7.83 43.15 -2.91
CA LYS A 171 6.99 43.22 -4.11
C LYS A 171 7.14 41.92 -4.89
N VAL A 172 6.24 40.98 -4.66
CA VAL A 172 6.19 39.72 -5.39
C VAL A 172 5.63 39.98 -6.79
N ARG A 173 6.45 39.75 -7.83
CA ARG A 173 5.99 39.72 -9.22
C ARG A 173 5.59 38.29 -9.54
N LYS A 174 4.31 38.03 -9.83
CA LYS A 174 3.88 36.72 -10.33
C LYS A 174 4.69 36.39 -11.59
N PRO A 175 5.23 35.17 -11.73
CA PRO A 175 5.76 34.74 -13.02
C PRO A 175 4.62 34.81 -14.03
N SER A 176 4.81 35.60 -15.09
CA SER A 176 3.93 35.57 -16.25
C SER A 176 4.01 34.18 -16.84
N SER A 177 2.88 33.48 -16.87
CA SER A 177 2.72 32.21 -17.58
C SER A 177 2.93 32.43 -19.08
N GLY A 178 4.17 32.32 -19.53
CA GLY A 178 4.53 32.22 -20.94
C GLY A 178 4.75 30.75 -21.28
N HIS A 179 3.67 30.04 -21.62
CA HIS A 179 3.80 28.84 -22.45
C HIS A 179 3.73 29.30 -23.90
N GLU A 180 4.88 29.70 -24.44
CA GLU A 180 5.10 29.66 -25.88
C GLU A 180 6.33 28.78 -26.13
N ASN A 181 6.06 27.65 -26.78
CA ASN A 181 7.00 26.78 -27.51
C ASN A 181 8.07 26.06 -26.68
N HIS A 182 7.80 24.79 -26.37
CA HIS A 182 8.61 23.68 -26.84
C HIS A 182 7.87 22.34 -26.70
#